data_AF-A0A1F1VVP3-F1
#
_entry.id   AF-A0A1F1VVP3-F1
#
_cell.length_a   1.000
_cell.length_b   1.000
_cell.length_c   1.000
_cell.angle_alpha   90.00
_cell.angle_beta   90.00
_cell.angle_gamma   90.00
#
_symmetry.space_group_name_H-M   'P 1'
#
loop_
_entity.id
_entity.type
_entity.pdbx_description
1 polymer ?
#
loop_
_entity_poly.entity_id
_entity_poly.type
_entity_poly.pdbx_seq_one_letter_code
_entity_poly.pdbx_strand_id
1 'polypeptide(L)'
;MFNGATVHGIKGIRKLRHPAEIPLLIATSMATALAYLVWIALVIWLVAVPEPTGLGAQVRDFFLSQENSGMQFLLLVPLIPIILWVARAMLYAKLRATAVQMSPTQFPEGYRMVVEAAQQFGLRRVPDAYVTMGNGQINAFAAGHGYRRFVVVHSDMFEIGGRARDPEALRFVIGHEVGHLAAGHISMLRLLFVTLGLNVPLLGKALVRAQEYTADNHGYTYAPAGVPGVVGVLSGGKYLGAEVNTHALADRATREKGLWLHMTVWRSTHPVITWRAHALRDRTRPGRIMIRPPEFTAWFPPPAPSGSGRSGSWPTPEQMLSVLDSTSSAVPSEEQFGRYPGVVYEVPRDELRWASPVPVPVPVGTASVGQGALSAPSSAAGSTGPQQPGPYGYASPTSPVQDRHVDYPGAAPTEATAQDSPRSETDSY
;
A
#
# COMPACT_ATOMS: atom_id res chain seq x y z
N MET A 1 -23.06 -7.21 -24.96
CA MET A 1 -22.11 -6.10 -24.66
C MET A 1 -22.00 -5.76 -23.16
N PHE A 2 -22.43 -6.63 -22.24
CA PHE A 2 -22.39 -6.37 -20.77
C PHE A 2 -21.26 -7.09 -20.03
N ASN A 3 -20.31 -7.69 -20.75
CA ASN A 3 -19.22 -8.41 -20.12
C ASN A 3 -18.23 -7.39 -19.58
N GLY A 4 -17.99 -7.43 -18.26
CA GLY A 4 -17.07 -6.51 -17.56
C GLY A 4 -15.64 -6.52 -18.10
N ALA A 5 -14.73 -5.84 -17.40
CA ALA A 5 -13.32 -5.75 -17.81
C ALA A 5 -12.62 -7.13 -17.88
N THR A 6 -13.18 -8.13 -17.19
CA THR A 6 -12.63 -9.49 -17.09
C THR A 6 -13.64 -10.55 -17.54
N VAL A 7 -13.15 -11.77 -17.72
CA VAL A 7 -13.99 -12.97 -17.94
C VAL A 7 -14.87 -13.32 -16.73
N HIS A 8 -14.57 -12.75 -15.56
CA HIS A 8 -15.34 -12.94 -14.31
C HIS A 8 -16.54 -11.98 -14.18
N GLY A 9 -16.81 -11.18 -15.21
CA GLY A 9 -17.93 -10.23 -15.23
C GLY A 9 -17.66 -8.94 -14.46
N ILE A 10 -18.72 -8.17 -14.17
CA ILE A 10 -18.61 -6.82 -13.57
C ILE A 10 -18.01 -6.86 -12.16
N LYS A 11 -18.25 -7.95 -11.42
CA LYS A 11 -17.75 -8.12 -10.05
C LYS A 11 -16.27 -8.55 -10.02
N GLY A 12 -15.62 -8.90 -11.12
CA GLY A 12 -14.24 -9.38 -11.10
C GLY A 12 -14.06 -10.61 -10.18
N ILE A 13 -12.84 -10.79 -9.65
CA ILE A 13 -12.51 -11.94 -8.78
C ILE A 13 -12.98 -11.67 -7.35
N ARG A 14 -14.09 -12.29 -6.94
CA ARG A 14 -14.71 -12.05 -5.63
C ARG A 14 -13.78 -12.30 -4.45
N LYS A 15 -12.95 -13.35 -4.50
CA LYS A 15 -12.02 -13.72 -3.43
C LYS A 15 -10.96 -12.65 -3.16
N LEU A 16 -10.63 -11.82 -4.15
CA LEU A 16 -9.64 -10.76 -4.03
C LEU A 16 -10.26 -9.43 -3.61
N ARG A 17 -11.59 -9.32 -3.49
CA ARG A 17 -12.22 -8.07 -3.04
C ARG A 17 -12.22 -7.95 -1.53
N HIS A 18 -11.91 -6.75 -1.07
CA HIS A 18 -12.14 -6.37 0.30
C HIS A 18 -13.65 -6.49 0.63
N PRO A 19 -14.04 -7.14 1.74
CA PRO A 19 -15.45 -7.42 2.04
C PRO A 19 -16.31 -6.15 2.19
N ALA A 20 -15.72 -5.05 2.66
CA ALA A 20 -16.41 -3.77 2.77
C ALA A 20 -16.55 -2.99 1.45
N GLU A 21 -15.86 -3.38 0.38
CA GLU A 21 -15.83 -2.58 -0.86
C GLU A 21 -17.22 -2.46 -1.51
N ILE A 22 -17.96 -3.56 -1.64
CA ILE A 22 -19.29 -3.56 -2.29
C ILE A 22 -20.34 -2.84 -1.42
N PRO A 23 -20.44 -3.08 -0.11
CA PRO A 23 -21.33 -2.28 0.75
C PRO A 23 -21.06 -0.78 0.68
N LEU A 24 -19.78 -0.37 0.72
CA LEU A 24 -19.38 1.03 0.61
C LEU A 24 -19.69 1.60 -0.77
N LEU A 25 -19.52 0.80 -1.83
CA LEU A 25 -19.88 1.19 -3.20
C LEU A 25 -21.38 1.47 -3.31
N ILE A 26 -22.22 0.60 -2.75
CA ILE A 26 -23.69 0.78 -2.73
C ILE A 26 -24.05 2.05 -1.96
N ALA A 27 -23.54 2.23 -0.74
CA ALA A 27 -23.81 3.41 0.07
C ALA A 27 -23.37 4.71 -0.64
N THR A 28 -22.19 4.71 -1.27
CA THR A 28 -21.69 5.86 -2.03
C THR A 28 -22.54 6.13 -3.27
N SER A 29 -23.05 5.07 -3.91
CA SER A 29 -23.93 5.18 -5.07
C SER A 29 -25.29 5.76 -4.70
N MET A 30 -25.85 5.33 -3.57
CA MET A 30 -27.08 5.89 -3.02
C MET A 30 -26.92 7.36 -2.65
N ALA A 31 -25.81 7.75 -2.01
CA ALA A 31 -25.53 9.15 -1.71
C ALA A 31 -25.43 10.01 -2.98
N THR A 32 -24.81 9.47 -4.04
CA THR A 32 -24.76 10.14 -5.35
C THR A 32 -26.13 10.30 -5.97
N ALA A 33 -26.95 9.24 -5.96
CA ALA A 33 -28.32 9.29 -6.47
C ALA A 33 -29.17 10.32 -5.71
N LEU A 34 -29.07 10.35 -4.38
CA LEU A 34 -29.75 11.33 -3.54
C LEU A 34 -29.30 12.77 -3.87
N ALA A 35 -28.00 12.98 -4.06
CA ALA A 35 -27.47 14.30 -4.43
C ALA A 35 -28.04 14.77 -5.79
N TYR A 36 -28.13 13.87 -6.78
CA TYR A 36 -28.77 14.20 -8.06
C TYR A 36 -30.27 14.49 -7.90
N LEU A 37 -31.01 13.72 -7.09
CA LEU A 37 -32.43 13.96 -6.85
C LEU A 37 -32.67 15.32 -6.19
N VAL A 38 -31.87 15.66 -5.17
CA VAL A 38 -31.92 16.98 -4.51
C VAL A 38 -31.61 18.09 -5.51
N TRP A 39 -30.60 17.91 -6.34
CA TRP A 39 -30.23 18.87 -7.38
C TRP A 39 -31.35 19.06 -8.42
N ILE A 40 -31.96 17.98 -8.91
CA ILE A 40 -33.09 18.04 -9.86
C ILE A 40 -34.27 18.79 -9.23
N ALA A 41 -34.61 18.47 -7.98
CA ALA A 41 -35.68 19.15 -7.26
C ALA A 41 -35.40 20.65 -7.08
N LEU A 42 -34.15 21.01 -6.76
CA LEU A 42 -33.71 22.41 -6.68
C LEU A 42 -33.90 23.14 -8.01
N VAL A 43 -33.47 22.54 -9.13
CA VAL A 43 -33.62 23.17 -10.45
C VAL A 43 -35.08 23.34 -10.84
N ILE A 44 -35.91 22.31 -10.63
CA ILE A 44 -37.36 22.40 -10.88
C ILE A 44 -37.97 23.52 -10.04
N TRP A 45 -37.60 23.61 -8.76
CA TRP A 45 -38.09 24.66 -7.86
C TRP A 45 -37.65 26.07 -8.29
N LEU A 46 -36.38 26.25 -8.68
CA LEU A 46 -35.87 27.53 -9.20
C LEU A 46 -36.62 27.99 -10.46
N VAL A 47 -37.08 27.07 -11.29
CA VAL A 47 -37.88 27.39 -12.49
C VAL A 47 -39.34 27.65 -12.13
N ALA A 48 -39.93 26.82 -11.27
CA ALA A 48 -41.35 26.87 -10.94
C ALA A 48 -41.74 28.04 -10.03
N VAL A 49 -40.80 28.55 -9.21
CA VAL A 49 -41.05 29.63 -8.23
C VAL A 49 -40.07 30.79 -8.50
N PRO A 50 -40.41 31.72 -9.40
CA PRO A 50 -39.52 32.82 -9.78
C PRO A 50 -39.37 33.89 -8.68
N GLU A 51 -40.40 34.10 -7.87
CA GLU A 51 -40.42 35.11 -6.80
C GLU A 51 -40.76 34.48 -5.44
N PRO A 52 -39.88 33.62 -4.88
CA PRO A 52 -40.10 33.06 -3.56
C PRO A 52 -39.91 34.14 -2.49
N THR A 53 -40.65 34.04 -1.39
CA THR A 53 -40.52 34.94 -0.23
C THR A 53 -39.80 34.25 0.94
N GLY A 54 -39.31 35.02 1.90
CA GLY A 54 -38.66 34.49 3.11
C GLY A 54 -37.37 33.70 2.83
N LEU A 55 -37.24 32.51 3.42
CA LEU A 55 -36.06 31.65 3.23
C LEU A 55 -35.85 31.23 1.77
N GLY A 56 -36.92 31.09 0.99
CA GLY A 56 -36.81 30.78 -0.43
C GLY A 56 -36.14 31.90 -1.23
N ALA A 57 -36.39 33.17 -0.87
CA ALA A 57 -35.70 34.30 -1.49
C ALA A 57 -34.19 34.22 -1.28
N GLN A 58 -33.75 33.92 -0.06
CA GLN A 58 -32.33 33.79 0.29
C GLN A 58 -31.65 32.63 -0.45
N VAL A 59 -32.32 31.47 -0.54
CA VAL A 59 -31.78 30.31 -1.30
C VAL A 59 -31.69 30.63 -2.79
N ARG A 60 -32.71 31.29 -3.37
CA ARG A 60 -32.67 31.68 -4.79
C ARG A 60 -31.55 32.69 -5.05
N ASP A 61 -31.43 33.70 -4.21
CA ASP A 61 -30.38 34.72 -4.30
C ASP A 61 -28.98 34.09 -4.17
N PHE A 62 -28.80 33.13 -3.25
CA PHE A 62 -27.55 32.38 -3.13
C PHE A 62 -27.12 31.69 -4.44
N PHE A 63 -28.05 31.16 -5.23
CA PHE A 63 -27.72 30.47 -6.49
C PHE A 63 -27.71 31.39 -7.71
N LEU A 64 -28.51 32.46 -7.75
CA LEU A 64 -28.75 33.25 -8.96
C LEU A 64 -28.25 34.70 -8.89
N SER A 65 -27.85 35.22 -7.73
CA SER A 65 -27.36 36.60 -7.64
C SER A 65 -26.05 36.78 -8.42
N GLN A 66 -25.83 37.99 -8.95
CA GLN A 66 -24.59 38.29 -9.65
C GLN A 66 -23.37 38.29 -8.72
N GLU A 67 -23.57 38.66 -7.45
CA GLU A 67 -22.52 38.63 -6.42
C GLU A 67 -22.06 37.19 -6.12
N ASN A 68 -22.97 36.21 -6.21
CA ASN A 68 -22.69 34.78 -6.04
C ASN A 68 -22.53 34.03 -7.38
N SER A 69 -22.03 34.69 -8.42
CA SER A 69 -21.82 34.08 -9.75
C SER A 69 -21.06 32.73 -9.72
N GLY A 70 -20.17 32.52 -8.74
CA GLY A 70 -19.51 31.24 -8.52
C GLY A 70 -20.44 30.07 -8.14
N MET A 71 -21.58 30.34 -7.49
CA MET A 71 -22.53 29.28 -7.09
C MET A 71 -23.39 28.78 -8.26
N GLN A 72 -23.50 29.56 -9.33
CA GLN A 72 -24.16 29.12 -10.57
C GLN A 72 -23.46 27.90 -11.18
N PHE A 73 -22.15 27.70 -10.92
CA PHE A 73 -21.44 26.49 -11.34
C PHE A 73 -22.02 25.21 -10.73
N LEU A 74 -22.69 25.27 -9.58
CA LEU A 74 -23.39 24.12 -8.98
C LEU A 74 -24.59 23.68 -9.83
N LEU A 75 -25.12 24.54 -10.70
CA LEU A 75 -26.15 24.17 -11.69
C LEU A 75 -25.55 23.41 -12.89
N LEU A 76 -24.23 23.29 -12.99
CA LEU A 76 -23.56 22.53 -14.05
C LEU A 76 -23.18 21.10 -13.62
N VAL A 77 -23.71 20.62 -12.49
CA VAL A 77 -23.49 19.24 -12.00
C VAL A 77 -23.75 18.16 -13.07
N PRO A 78 -24.77 18.25 -13.95
CA PRO A 78 -24.95 17.29 -15.04
C PRO A 78 -23.82 17.25 -16.08
N LEU A 79 -22.96 18.28 -16.16
CA LEU A 79 -21.79 18.30 -17.03
C LEU A 79 -20.59 17.53 -16.46
N ILE A 80 -20.59 17.22 -15.16
CA ILE A 80 -19.47 16.52 -14.51
C ILE A 80 -19.07 15.22 -15.24
N PRO A 81 -20.00 14.33 -15.63
CA PRO A 81 -19.63 13.12 -16.37
C PRO A 81 -18.95 13.40 -17.72
N ILE A 82 -19.39 14.45 -18.43
CA ILE A 82 -18.80 14.87 -19.70
C ILE A 82 -17.40 15.42 -19.45
N ILE A 83 -17.23 16.29 -18.45
CA ILE A 83 -15.94 16.84 -18.05
C ILE A 83 -14.96 15.71 -17.68
N LEU A 84 -15.39 14.74 -16.87
CA LEU A 84 -14.58 13.58 -16.48
C LEU A 84 -14.23 12.69 -17.68
N TRP A 85 -15.16 12.54 -18.62
CA TRP A 85 -14.93 11.80 -19.86
C TRP A 85 -13.87 12.49 -20.73
N VAL A 86 -14.00 13.81 -20.95
CA VAL A 86 -13.04 14.63 -21.72
C VAL A 86 -11.67 14.64 -21.05
N ALA A 87 -11.61 14.86 -19.73
CA ALA A 87 -10.37 14.87 -18.97
C ALA A 87 -9.61 13.53 -19.11
N ARG A 88 -10.32 12.40 -19.03
CA ARG A 88 -9.73 11.07 -19.26
C ARG A 88 -9.33 10.84 -20.72
N ALA A 89 -10.07 11.40 -21.68
CA ALA A 89 -9.72 11.36 -23.10
C ALA A 89 -8.38 12.08 -23.35
N MET A 90 -8.27 13.30 -22.81
CA MET A 90 -7.07 14.12 -22.90
C MET A 90 -5.88 13.47 -22.18
N LEU A 91 -6.10 12.87 -21.01
CA LEU A 91 -5.05 12.10 -20.31
C LEU A 91 -4.52 10.96 -21.19
N TYR A 92 -5.42 10.17 -21.77
CA TYR A 92 -5.03 9.05 -22.64
C TYR A 92 -4.32 9.53 -23.90
N ALA A 93 -4.82 10.60 -24.54
CA ALA A 93 -4.18 11.21 -25.71
C ALA A 93 -2.78 11.75 -25.37
N LYS A 94 -2.64 12.45 -24.24
CA LYS A 94 -1.35 12.96 -23.75
C LYS A 94 -0.35 11.83 -23.54
N LEU A 95 -0.74 10.76 -22.84
CA LEU A 95 0.14 9.60 -22.61
C LEU A 95 0.59 8.97 -23.93
N ARG A 96 -0.31 8.80 -24.90
CA ARG A 96 0.05 8.30 -26.23
C ARG A 96 1.02 9.21 -26.99
N ALA A 97 0.96 10.52 -26.75
CA ALA A 97 1.80 11.50 -27.42
C ALA A 97 3.17 11.70 -26.75
N THR A 98 3.25 11.55 -25.42
CA THR A 98 4.43 11.97 -24.65
C THR A 98 5.08 10.87 -23.80
N ALA A 99 4.39 9.75 -23.55
CA ALA A 99 4.94 8.66 -22.74
C ALA A 99 5.58 7.58 -23.61
N VAL A 100 6.47 6.80 -23.00
CA VAL A 100 7.15 5.69 -23.69
C VAL A 100 6.30 4.44 -23.56
N GLN A 101 5.72 3.95 -24.65
CA GLN A 101 4.87 2.76 -24.63
C GLN A 101 5.71 1.50 -24.37
N MET A 102 5.28 0.64 -23.45
CA MET A 102 5.89 -0.68 -23.28
C MET A 102 5.39 -1.65 -24.35
N SER A 103 6.27 -2.51 -24.87
CA SER A 103 6.00 -3.48 -25.93
C SER A 103 6.94 -4.69 -25.82
N PRO A 104 6.79 -5.73 -26.67
CA PRO A 104 7.74 -6.84 -26.72
C PRO A 104 9.20 -6.44 -27.00
N THR A 105 9.43 -5.25 -27.57
CA THR A 105 10.77 -4.74 -27.92
C THR A 105 11.17 -3.50 -27.13
N GLN A 106 10.28 -2.93 -26.32
CA GLN A 106 10.51 -1.71 -25.54
C GLN A 106 10.01 -1.90 -24.10
N PHE A 107 10.92 -1.89 -23.11
CA PHE A 107 10.62 -2.35 -21.74
C PHE A 107 10.00 -3.77 -21.69
N PRO A 108 10.61 -4.79 -22.34
CA PRO A 108 10.01 -6.11 -22.48
C PRO A 108 9.70 -6.81 -21.14
N GLU A 109 10.55 -6.62 -20.13
CA GLU A 109 10.33 -7.21 -18.79
C GLU A 109 9.10 -6.59 -18.09
N GLY A 110 8.99 -5.26 -18.08
CA GLY A 110 7.84 -4.56 -17.51
C GLY A 110 6.56 -4.86 -18.31
N TYR A 111 6.64 -4.95 -19.64
CA TYR A 111 5.52 -5.33 -20.48
C TYR A 111 5.05 -6.76 -20.18
N ARG A 112 5.99 -7.71 -20.01
CA ARG A 112 5.67 -9.08 -19.60
C ARG A 112 4.93 -9.10 -18.27
N MET A 113 5.35 -8.30 -17.29
CA MET A 113 4.66 -8.23 -16.00
C MET A 113 3.20 -7.78 -16.15
N VAL A 114 2.93 -6.81 -17.02
CA VAL A 114 1.56 -6.36 -17.31
C VAL A 114 0.73 -7.45 -17.99
N VAL A 115 1.32 -8.16 -18.97
CA VAL A 115 0.65 -9.24 -19.71
C VAL A 115 0.30 -10.40 -18.79
N GLU A 116 1.24 -10.85 -17.96
CA GLU A 116 1.04 -11.94 -17.00
C GLU A 116 -0.02 -11.57 -15.95
N ALA A 117 0.03 -10.36 -15.38
CA ALA A 117 -1.01 -9.88 -14.47
C ALA A 117 -2.38 -9.82 -15.17
N ALA A 118 -2.43 -9.34 -16.42
CA ALA A 118 -3.66 -9.27 -17.19
C ALA A 118 -4.24 -10.67 -17.46
N GLN A 119 -3.39 -11.64 -17.77
CA GLN A 119 -3.76 -13.04 -17.94
C GLN A 119 -4.28 -13.64 -16.62
N GLN A 120 -3.53 -13.49 -15.52
CA GLN A 120 -3.87 -14.03 -14.22
C GLN A 120 -5.22 -13.51 -13.70
N PHE A 121 -5.51 -12.23 -13.92
CA PHE A 121 -6.78 -11.62 -13.48
C PHE A 121 -7.90 -11.71 -14.51
N GLY A 122 -7.66 -12.42 -15.62
CA GLY A 122 -8.65 -12.72 -16.64
C GLY A 122 -9.14 -11.48 -17.40
N LEU A 123 -8.29 -10.47 -17.59
CA LEU A 123 -8.61 -9.33 -18.45
C LEU A 123 -8.85 -9.82 -19.88
N ARG A 124 -9.90 -9.31 -20.53
CA ARG A 124 -10.26 -9.74 -21.89
C ARG A 124 -9.28 -9.26 -22.98
N ARG A 125 -8.50 -8.23 -22.66
CA ARG A 125 -7.50 -7.61 -23.51
C ARG A 125 -6.36 -7.13 -22.63
N VAL A 126 -5.13 -7.28 -23.09
CA VAL A 126 -3.96 -6.69 -22.44
C VAL A 126 -4.14 -5.16 -22.43
N PRO A 127 -4.01 -4.50 -21.27
CA PRO A 127 -4.08 -3.04 -21.21
C PRO A 127 -2.83 -2.42 -21.86
N ASP A 128 -2.95 -1.21 -22.39
CA ASP A 128 -1.76 -0.47 -22.82
C ASP A 128 -0.88 -0.19 -21.59
N ALA A 129 0.44 -0.17 -21.75
CA ALA A 129 1.36 0.11 -20.67
C ALA A 129 2.33 1.21 -21.08
N TYR A 130 2.56 2.18 -20.21
CA TYR A 130 3.42 3.32 -20.49
C TYR A 130 4.42 3.58 -19.36
N VAL A 131 5.63 4.00 -19.73
CA VAL A 131 6.61 4.60 -18.83
C VAL A 131 6.54 6.12 -18.98
N THR A 132 6.50 6.84 -17.86
CA THR A 132 6.57 8.30 -17.83
C THR A 132 7.69 8.75 -16.90
N MET A 133 8.26 9.93 -17.15
CA MET A 133 9.25 10.51 -16.23
C MET A 133 8.61 10.77 -14.87
N GLY A 134 9.19 10.22 -13.80
CA GLY A 134 8.71 10.42 -12.42
C GLY A 134 9.32 11.62 -11.72
N ASN A 135 10.51 12.09 -12.15
CA ASN A 135 11.23 13.22 -11.55
C ASN A 135 11.39 13.09 -10.02
N GLY A 136 11.74 11.90 -9.53
CA GLY A 136 11.87 11.62 -8.10
C GLY A 136 10.60 11.11 -7.43
N GLN A 137 9.45 11.12 -8.12
CA GLN A 137 8.20 10.60 -7.59
C GLN A 137 8.02 9.11 -7.90
N ILE A 138 7.86 8.32 -6.85
CA ILE A 138 7.59 6.89 -6.93
C ILE A 138 6.08 6.71 -7.07
N ASN A 139 5.62 6.40 -8.28
CA ASN A 139 4.20 6.26 -8.56
C ASN A 139 3.94 5.30 -9.73
N ALA A 140 2.76 4.72 -9.71
CA ALA A 140 2.13 4.05 -10.84
C ALA A 140 0.63 4.28 -10.73
N PHE A 141 -0.09 4.24 -11.85
CA PHE A 141 -1.55 4.31 -11.81
C PHE A 141 -2.19 3.59 -12.99
N ALA A 142 -3.37 3.05 -12.74
CA ALA A 142 -4.27 2.54 -13.76
C ALA A 142 -5.37 3.54 -14.12
N ALA A 143 -5.63 3.68 -15.41
CA ALA A 143 -6.71 4.52 -15.92
C ALA A 143 -7.38 3.90 -17.16
N GLY A 144 -8.42 4.57 -17.64
CA GLY A 144 -9.21 4.06 -18.75
C GLY A 144 -10.10 5.12 -19.36
N HIS A 145 -10.27 5.01 -20.67
CA HIS A 145 -11.13 5.87 -21.46
C HIS A 145 -11.85 5.03 -22.52
N GLY A 146 -13.17 5.17 -22.60
CA GLY A 146 -14.02 4.28 -23.39
C GLY A 146 -13.80 2.80 -23.04
N TYR A 147 -13.48 1.99 -24.04
CA TYR A 147 -13.17 0.56 -23.88
C TYR A 147 -11.68 0.27 -23.69
N ARG A 148 -10.82 1.29 -23.71
CA ARG A 148 -9.37 1.13 -23.54
C ARG A 148 -9.00 1.29 -22.08
N ARG A 149 -8.11 0.41 -21.62
CA ARG A 149 -7.54 0.39 -20.28
C ARG A 149 -6.03 0.48 -20.42
N PHE A 150 -5.40 1.18 -19.48
CA PHE A 150 -3.98 1.37 -19.52
C PHE A 150 -3.39 1.51 -18.12
N VAL A 151 -2.12 1.13 -17.99
CA VAL A 151 -1.29 1.31 -16.79
C VAL A 151 -0.16 2.25 -17.14
N VAL A 152 0.17 3.13 -16.21
CA VAL A 152 1.30 4.06 -16.31
C VAL A 152 2.20 3.82 -15.13
N VAL A 153 3.49 3.70 -15.38
CA VAL A 153 4.52 3.51 -14.37
C VAL A 153 5.54 4.64 -14.49
N HIS A 154 5.88 5.32 -13.39
CA HIS A 154 6.94 6.32 -13.41
C HIS A 154 8.32 5.66 -13.53
N SER A 155 9.27 6.32 -14.18
CA SER A 155 10.65 5.85 -14.36
C SER A 155 11.32 5.48 -13.03
N ASP A 156 11.05 6.23 -11.97
CA ASP A 156 11.56 5.99 -10.62
C ASP A 156 11.17 4.61 -10.04
N MET A 157 10.07 4.02 -10.51
CA MET A 157 9.67 2.64 -10.14
C MET A 157 10.58 1.58 -10.77
N PHE A 158 11.19 1.86 -11.93
CA PHE A 158 12.18 0.99 -12.57
C PHE A 158 13.58 1.16 -11.96
N GLU A 159 13.80 2.27 -11.27
CA GLU A 159 15.05 2.58 -10.57
C GLU A 159 15.08 2.05 -9.14
N ILE A 160 13.98 1.46 -8.63
CA ILE A 160 13.92 0.90 -7.28
C ILE A 160 15.11 -0.04 -7.09
N GLY A 161 16.12 0.43 -6.35
CA GLY A 161 17.30 -0.33 -6.01
C GLY A 161 18.51 -0.31 -6.95
N GLY A 162 18.49 0.42 -8.06
CA GLY A 162 19.66 0.49 -8.95
C GLY A 162 19.98 -0.83 -9.68
N ARG A 163 21.25 -1.24 -9.86
CA ARG A 163 21.60 -2.59 -10.40
C ARG A 163 21.13 -3.73 -9.49
N ALA A 164 20.79 -3.41 -8.24
CA ALA A 164 20.00 -4.25 -7.35
C ALA A 164 18.51 -3.90 -7.48
N ARG A 165 17.97 -3.95 -8.70
CA ARG A 165 16.54 -3.72 -8.97
C ARG A 165 15.70 -4.61 -8.06
N ASP A 166 14.56 -4.13 -7.61
CA ASP A 166 13.56 -4.94 -6.91
C ASP A 166 12.42 -5.30 -7.89
N PRO A 167 12.63 -6.26 -8.81
CA PRO A 167 11.65 -6.60 -9.83
C PRO A 167 10.37 -7.19 -9.20
N GLU A 168 10.47 -7.83 -8.04
CA GLU A 168 9.31 -8.34 -7.31
C GLU A 168 8.43 -7.20 -6.80
N ALA A 169 9.02 -6.14 -6.24
CA ALA A 169 8.26 -4.95 -5.83
C ALA A 169 7.59 -4.25 -7.01
N LEU A 170 8.30 -4.11 -8.14
CA LEU A 170 7.71 -3.56 -9.37
C LEU A 170 6.58 -4.45 -9.87
N ARG A 171 6.78 -5.78 -9.88
CA ARG A 171 5.76 -6.76 -10.27
C ARG A 171 4.53 -6.66 -9.39
N PHE A 172 4.70 -6.50 -8.07
CA PHE A 172 3.60 -6.27 -7.14
C PHE A 172 2.82 -5.01 -7.50
N VAL A 173 3.51 -3.88 -7.73
CA VAL A 173 2.84 -2.61 -8.07
C VAL A 173 2.11 -2.71 -9.40
N ILE A 174 2.69 -3.36 -10.42
CA ILE A 174 1.99 -3.64 -11.68
C ILE A 174 0.76 -4.52 -11.43
N GLY A 175 0.87 -5.57 -10.61
CA GLY A 175 -0.26 -6.41 -10.22
C GLY A 175 -1.36 -5.64 -9.49
N HIS A 176 -1.00 -4.69 -8.64
CA HIS A 176 -1.91 -3.79 -7.95
C HIS A 176 -2.66 -2.89 -8.96
N GLU A 177 -1.95 -2.25 -9.88
CA GLU A 177 -2.57 -1.38 -10.91
C GLU A 177 -3.46 -2.15 -11.89
N VAL A 178 -3.00 -3.30 -12.38
CA VAL A 178 -3.83 -4.19 -13.21
C VAL A 178 -5.01 -4.72 -12.40
N GLY A 179 -4.84 -4.91 -11.08
CA GLY A 179 -5.90 -5.22 -10.13
C GLY A 179 -7.02 -4.17 -10.11
N HIS A 180 -6.70 -2.88 -10.13
CA HIS A 180 -7.72 -1.82 -10.27
C HIS A 180 -8.52 -1.94 -11.57
N LEU A 181 -7.87 -2.35 -12.67
CA LEU A 181 -8.55 -2.61 -13.94
C LEU A 181 -9.47 -3.82 -13.85
N ALA A 182 -8.96 -4.93 -13.29
CA ALA A 182 -9.66 -6.21 -13.13
C ALA A 182 -10.88 -6.09 -12.21
N ALA A 183 -10.73 -5.36 -11.11
CA ALA A 183 -11.77 -5.07 -10.14
C ALA A 183 -12.73 -3.96 -10.62
N GLY A 184 -12.54 -3.42 -11.83
CA GLY A 184 -13.46 -2.44 -12.41
C GLY A 184 -13.46 -1.09 -11.70
N HIS A 185 -12.46 -0.80 -10.86
CA HIS A 185 -12.38 0.45 -10.10
C HIS A 185 -12.36 1.68 -11.01
N ILE A 186 -11.75 1.52 -12.18
CA ILE A 186 -11.53 2.55 -13.20
C ILE A 186 -12.72 2.71 -14.17
N SER A 187 -13.76 1.90 -14.05
CA SER A 187 -14.95 1.96 -14.92
C SER A 187 -15.58 3.36 -14.92
N MET A 188 -15.81 3.92 -16.12
CA MET A 188 -16.49 5.21 -16.26
C MET A 188 -17.92 5.16 -15.70
N LEU A 189 -18.63 4.06 -15.94
CA LEU A 189 -19.97 3.85 -15.39
C LEU A 189 -19.96 3.85 -13.86
N ARG A 190 -18.96 3.17 -13.27
CA ARG A 190 -18.78 3.18 -11.82
C ARG A 190 -18.50 4.58 -11.30
N LEU A 191 -17.63 5.32 -11.98
CA LEU A 191 -17.30 6.70 -11.63
C LEU A 191 -18.57 7.58 -11.62
N LEU A 192 -19.42 7.49 -12.64
CA LEU A 192 -20.69 8.21 -12.71
C LEU A 192 -21.54 7.99 -11.45
N PHE A 193 -21.67 6.74 -11.00
CA PHE A 193 -22.50 6.41 -9.84
C PHE A 193 -21.89 6.80 -8.51
N VAL A 194 -20.58 7.07 -8.40
CA VAL A 194 -19.96 7.39 -7.11
C VAL A 194 -19.48 8.83 -7.00
N THR A 195 -19.41 9.59 -8.10
CA THR A 195 -18.68 10.87 -8.15
C THR A 195 -19.10 11.86 -7.08
N LEU A 196 -20.40 12.09 -6.89
CA LEU A 196 -20.87 13.02 -5.85
C LEU A 196 -20.72 12.42 -4.45
N GLY A 197 -21.06 11.14 -4.29
CA GLY A 197 -20.95 10.42 -3.02
C GLY A 197 -19.52 10.29 -2.50
N LEU A 198 -18.51 10.32 -3.36
CA LEU A 198 -17.10 10.34 -2.97
C LEU A 198 -16.72 11.58 -2.15
N ASN A 199 -17.51 12.65 -2.23
CA ASN A 199 -17.32 13.87 -1.45
C ASN A 199 -18.02 13.82 -0.08
N VAL A 200 -18.81 12.78 0.20
CA VAL A 200 -19.42 12.58 1.53
C VAL A 200 -18.30 12.28 2.55
N PRO A 201 -18.19 13.07 3.63
CA PRO A 201 -17.15 12.87 4.64
C PRO A 201 -17.11 11.43 5.14
N LEU A 202 -15.88 10.89 5.29
CA LEU A 202 -15.57 9.52 5.68
C LEU A 202 -15.98 8.44 4.66
N LEU A 203 -17.20 8.47 4.13
CA LEU A 203 -17.76 7.46 3.23
C LEU A 203 -16.93 7.30 1.95
N GLY A 204 -16.70 8.40 1.23
CA GLY A 204 -15.97 8.35 -0.03
C GLY A 204 -14.54 7.86 0.15
N LYS A 205 -13.84 8.37 1.16
CA LYS A 205 -12.47 7.95 1.48
C LYS A 205 -12.41 6.49 1.97
N ALA A 206 -13.41 6.03 2.73
CA ALA A 206 -13.51 4.62 3.13
C ALA A 206 -13.69 3.71 1.91
N LEU A 207 -14.52 4.09 0.94
CA LEU A 207 -14.69 3.34 -0.31
C LEU A 207 -13.36 3.29 -1.09
N VAL A 208 -12.65 4.41 -1.23
CA VAL A 208 -11.34 4.41 -1.91
C VAL A 208 -10.36 3.50 -1.17
N ARG A 209 -10.20 3.61 0.15
CA ARG A 209 -9.30 2.71 0.91
C ARG A 209 -9.68 1.23 0.80
N ALA A 210 -10.96 0.90 0.71
CA ALA A 210 -11.39 -0.49 0.47
C ALA A 210 -10.95 -0.99 -0.92
N GLN A 211 -10.97 -0.14 -1.94
CA GLN A 211 -10.50 -0.46 -3.29
C GLN A 211 -8.99 -0.65 -3.33
N GLU A 212 -8.25 0.17 -2.59
CA GLU A 212 -6.80 0.01 -2.42
C GLU A 212 -6.46 -1.35 -1.81
N TYR A 213 -7.18 -1.79 -0.77
CA TYR A 213 -6.97 -3.14 -0.23
C TYR A 213 -7.36 -4.25 -1.20
N THR A 214 -8.42 -4.05 -2.02
CA THR A 214 -8.73 -4.98 -3.11
C THR A 214 -7.57 -5.03 -4.12
N ALA A 215 -6.95 -3.91 -4.47
CA ALA A 215 -5.81 -3.86 -5.38
C ALA A 215 -4.54 -4.46 -4.74
N ASP A 216 -4.30 -4.22 -3.44
CA ASP A 216 -3.25 -4.88 -2.66
C ASP A 216 -3.41 -6.42 -2.68
N ASN A 217 -4.64 -6.93 -2.62
CA ASN A 217 -4.90 -8.37 -2.76
C ASN A 217 -4.50 -8.90 -4.14
N HIS A 218 -4.69 -8.12 -5.21
CA HIS A 218 -4.24 -8.49 -6.55
C HIS A 218 -2.71 -8.45 -6.63
N GLY A 219 -2.08 -7.35 -6.19
CA GLY A 219 -0.62 -7.23 -6.12
C GLY A 219 0.03 -8.39 -5.35
N TYR A 220 -0.51 -8.72 -4.18
CA TYR A 220 -0.04 -9.84 -3.36
C TYR A 220 -0.22 -11.20 -4.05
N THR A 221 -1.33 -11.41 -4.76
CA THR A 221 -1.59 -12.67 -5.47
C THR A 221 -0.67 -12.83 -6.69
N TYR A 222 -0.21 -11.73 -7.28
CA TYR A 222 0.68 -11.76 -8.43
C TYR A 222 2.17 -11.86 -8.03
N ALA A 223 2.59 -11.13 -6.99
CA ALA A 223 3.98 -11.10 -6.55
C ALA A 223 4.08 -10.99 -5.01
N PRO A 224 3.79 -12.05 -4.25
CA PRO A 224 3.83 -12.01 -2.79
C PRO A 224 5.25 -11.69 -2.26
N ALA A 225 6.29 -12.12 -2.98
CA ALA A 225 7.68 -11.79 -2.67
C ALA A 225 7.99 -10.29 -2.75
N GLY A 226 7.18 -9.50 -3.46
CA GLY A 226 7.36 -8.05 -3.61
C GLY A 226 6.89 -7.22 -2.42
N VAL A 227 6.19 -7.81 -1.44
CA VAL A 227 5.68 -7.10 -0.25
C VAL A 227 6.73 -6.29 0.50
N PRO A 228 7.88 -6.85 0.93
CA PRO A 228 8.89 -6.09 1.67
C PRO A 228 9.42 -4.91 0.85
N GLY A 229 9.65 -5.11 -0.44
CA GLY A 229 10.11 -4.06 -1.35
C GLY A 229 9.09 -2.94 -1.54
N VAL A 230 7.80 -3.27 -1.68
CA VAL A 230 6.73 -2.26 -1.79
C VAL A 230 6.53 -1.49 -0.48
N VAL A 231 6.54 -2.17 0.66
CA VAL A 231 6.48 -1.51 1.97
C VAL A 231 7.69 -0.59 2.14
N GLY A 232 8.88 -1.06 1.76
CA GLY A 232 10.11 -0.28 1.83
C GLY A 232 10.07 0.95 0.94
N VAL A 233 9.72 0.80 -0.34
CA VAL A 233 9.75 1.91 -1.29
C VAL A 233 8.69 2.97 -1.00
N LEU A 234 7.50 2.57 -0.56
CA LEU A 234 6.43 3.51 -0.20
C LEU A 234 6.70 4.24 1.12
N SER A 235 7.64 3.75 1.94
CA SER A 235 8.00 4.35 3.22
C SER A 235 9.29 5.17 3.13
N GLY A 236 10.38 4.56 2.68
CA GLY A 236 11.74 5.12 2.62
C GLY A 236 12.19 5.54 1.22
N GLY A 237 11.33 5.41 0.21
CA GLY A 237 11.67 5.76 -1.17
C GLY A 237 12.64 4.78 -1.83
N LYS A 238 13.16 5.16 -3.00
CA LYS A 238 13.97 4.28 -3.86
C LYS A 238 15.36 3.94 -3.31
N TYR A 239 15.87 4.75 -2.37
CA TYR A 239 17.20 4.58 -1.77
C TYR A 239 17.14 3.99 -0.36
N LEU A 240 16.32 4.54 0.55
CA LEU A 240 16.25 4.10 1.95
C LEU A 240 15.27 2.95 2.17
N GLY A 241 14.50 2.56 1.16
CA GLY A 241 13.53 1.46 1.28
C GLY A 241 14.17 0.09 1.61
N ALA A 242 15.49 -0.07 1.46
CA ALA A 242 16.21 -1.27 1.93
C ALA A 242 16.27 -1.35 3.46
N GLU A 243 16.33 -0.20 4.15
CA GLU A 243 16.45 -0.11 5.62
C GLU A 243 15.09 -0.20 6.34
N VAL A 244 13.99 -0.28 5.60
CA VAL A 244 12.65 -0.29 6.18
C VAL A 244 12.27 -1.72 6.60
N ASN A 245 12.29 -1.96 7.90
CA ASN A 245 11.81 -3.22 8.45
C ASN A 245 10.27 -3.31 8.40
N THR A 246 9.77 -4.27 7.63
CA THR A 246 8.33 -4.50 7.39
C THR A 246 7.62 -4.96 8.66
N HIS A 247 8.27 -5.77 9.50
CA HIS A 247 7.71 -6.22 10.78
C HIS A 247 7.51 -5.06 11.75
N ALA A 248 8.52 -4.20 11.92
CA ALA A 248 8.44 -3.00 12.75
C ALA A 248 7.30 -2.08 12.30
N LEU A 249 7.19 -1.84 10.98
CA LEU A 249 6.18 -0.95 10.43
C LEU A 249 4.75 -1.51 10.58
N ALA A 250 4.58 -2.81 10.34
CA ALA A 250 3.31 -3.51 10.52
C ALA A 250 2.86 -3.52 11.99
N ASP A 251 3.77 -3.79 12.92
CA ASP A 251 3.46 -3.79 14.35
C ASP A 251 3.15 -2.38 14.88
N ARG A 252 3.77 -1.33 14.32
CA ARG A 252 3.45 0.05 14.67
C ARG A 252 1.97 0.39 14.45
N ALA A 253 1.32 -0.24 13.46
CA ALA A 253 -0.11 -0.09 13.21
C ALA A 253 -0.99 -0.47 14.40
N THR A 254 -0.55 -1.44 15.21
CA THR A 254 -1.32 -2.00 16.32
C THR A 254 -1.14 -1.22 17.63
N ARG A 255 -0.13 -0.33 17.69
CA ARG A 255 0.26 0.41 18.90
C ARG A 255 -0.04 1.90 18.83
N GLU A 256 0.18 2.53 17.68
CA GLU A 256 -0.13 3.95 17.52
C GLU A 256 -1.64 4.21 17.59
N LYS A 257 -2.05 5.21 18.38
CA LYS A 257 -3.45 5.54 18.66
C LYS A 257 -3.63 7.03 18.96
N GLY A 258 -4.89 7.46 19.04
CA GLY A 258 -5.27 8.84 19.33
C GLY A 258 -6.16 9.46 18.25
N LEU A 259 -6.80 10.59 18.57
CA LEU A 259 -7.73 11.29 17.68
C LEU A 259 -7.05 11.75 16.39
N TRP A 260 -5.92 12.44 16.51
CA TRP A 260 -5.19 13.01 15.36
C TRP A 260 -4.70 11.95 14.38
N LEU A 261 -4.26 10.79 14.89
CA LEU A 261 -3.89 9.64 14.04
C LEU A 261 -5.08 9.14 13.22
N HIS A 262 -6.26 9.00 13.83
CA HIS A 262 -7.45 8.55 13.12
C HIS A 262 -7.95 9.61 12.13
N MET A 263 -7.86 10.91 12.45
CA MET A 263 -8.16 11.98 11.50
C MET A 263 -7.26 11.93 10.26
N THR A 264 -5.97 11.64 10.43
CA THR A 264 -5.04 11.42 9.31
C THR A 264 -5.48 10.25 8.44
N VAL A 265 -5.80 9.10 9.05
CA VAL A 265 -6.32 7.92 8.33
C VAL A 265 -7.60 8.25 7.58
N TRP A 266 -8.57 8.90 8.24
CA TRP A 266 -9.88 9.17 7.67
C TRP A 266 -9.82 10.10 6.46
N ARG A 267 -8.88 11.05 6.46
CA ARG A 267 -8.65 11.98 5.34
C ARG A 267 -7.82 11.37 4.20
N SER A 268 -7.08 10.31 4.46
CA SER A 268 -6.23 9.65 3.46
C SER A 268 -7.05 8.92 2.39
N THR A 269 -6.62 9.06 1.13
CA THR A 269 -7.15 8.29 0.00
C THR A 269 -6.61 6.87 -0.04
N HIS A 270 -5.40 6.66 0.47
CA HIS A 270 -4.74 5.36 0.54
C HIS A 270 -4.72 4.86 1.99
N PRO A 271 -4.77 3.53 2.23
CA PRO A 271 -4.36 2.96 3.51
C PRO A 271 -3.02 3.55 3.95
N VAL A 272 -2.95 4.04 5.19
CA VAL A 272 -1.68 4.53 5.73
C VAL A 272 -0.68 3.38 5.76
N ILE A 273 0.60 3.70 5.53
CA ILE A 273 1.61 2.68 5.23
C ILE A 273 1.77 1.62 6.32
N THR A 274 1.62 1.99 7.60
CA THR A 274 1.63 1.04 8.72
C THR A 274 0.48 0.03 8.64
N TRP A 275 -0.74 0.48 8.33
CA TRP A 275 -1.91 -0.39 8.21
C TRP A 275 -1.86 -1.25 6.96
N ARG A 276 -1.30 -0.71 5.86
CA ARG A 276 -1.02 -1.47 4.65
C ARG A 276 0.01 -2.57 4.91
N ALA A 277 1.12 -2.26 5.56
CA ALA A 277 2.14 -3.23 5.96
C ALA A 277 1.56 -4.32 6.87
N HIS A 278 0.72 -3.95 7.85
CA HIS A 278 0.01 -4.91 8.71
C HIS A 278 -0.86 -5.87 7.91
N ALA A 279 -1.67 -5.35 6.99
CA ALA A 279 -2.56 -6.15 6.15
C ALA A 279 -1.80 -7.00 5.12
N LEU A 280 -0.64 -6.57 4.64
CA LEU A 280 0.19 -7.34 3.70
C LEU A 280 1.04 -8.40 4.39
N ARG A 281 1.42 -8.16 5.65
CA ARG A 281 2.12 -9.15 6.48
C ARG A 281 1.19 -10.26 6.97
N ASP A 282 0.01 -9.91 7.49
CA ASP A 282 -1.00 -10.87 7.95
C ASP A 282 -2.19 -10.92 6.99
N ARG A 283 -2.18 -11.92 6.10
CA ARG A 283 -3.23 -12.13 5.07
C ARG A 283 -4.45 -12.89 5.58
N THR A 284 -4.46 -13.30 6.86
CA THR A 284 -5.60 -14.04 7.44
C THR A 284 -6.83 -13.15 7.65
N ARG A 285 -6.65 -11.83 7.63
CA ARG A 285 -7.71 -10.84 7.87
C ARG A 285 -7.71 -9.74 6.80
N PRO A 286 -8.88 -9.17 6.48
CA PRO A 286 -8.95 -7.99 5.63
C PRO A 286 -8.25 -6.78 6.26
N GLY A 287 -7.70 -5.91 5.42
CA GLY A 287 -7.10 -4.65 5.83
C GLY A 287 -8.08 -3.72 6.57
N ARG A 288 -7.57 -2.95 7.53
CA ARG A 288 -8.41 -2.06 8.35
C ARG A 288 -8.71 -0.75 7.63
N ILE A 289 -9.98 -0.31 7.60
CA ILE A 289 -10.41 0.91 6.87
C ILE A 289 -10.53 2.14 7.78
N MET A 290 -11.09 1.98 8.98
CA MET A 290 -11.50 3.09 9.85
C MET A 290 -10.85 3.07 11.23
N ILE A 291 -10.59 1.88 11.77
CA ILE A 291 -10.12 1.66 13.13
C ILE A 291 -8.87 0.80 13.06
N ARG A 292 -7.84 1.17 13.83
CA ARG A 292 -6.55 0.47 13.87
C ARG A 292 -6.70 -1.03 14.16
N PRO A 293 -5.73 -1.87 13.73
CA PRO A 293 -5.65 -3.25 14.19
C PRO A 293 -5.51 -3.34 15.73
N PRO A 294 -6.08 -4.36 16.38
CA PRO A 294 -5.89 -4.58 17.81
C PRO A 294 -4.44 -4.88 18.19
N GLU A 295 -4.04 -4.49 19.40
CA GLU A 295 -2.65 -4.62 19.88
C GLU A 295 -2.18 -6.07 19.95
N PHE A 296 -3.05 -7.02 20.30
CA PHE A 296 -2.74 -8.46 20.34
C PHE A 296 -2.35 -9.05 18.97
N THR A 297 -2.52 -8.30 17.87
CA THR A 297 -2.08 -8.72 16.54
C THR A 297 -0.63 -8.33 16.21
N ALA A 298 0.08 -7.69 17.15
CA ALA A 298 1.51 -7.48 17.04
C ALA A 298 2.27 -8.82 17.10
N TRP A 299 3.36 -8.93 16.35
CA TRP A 299 4.18 -10.14 16.30
C TRP A 299 5.40 -10.04 17.22
N PHE A 300 5.92 -8.83 17.43
CA PHE A 300 7.12 -8.58 18.21
C PHE A 300 6.82 -7.63 19.38
N PRO A 301 7.70 -7.54 20.39
CA PRO A 301 7.65 -6.44 21.36
C PRO A 301 7.94 -5.09 20.67
N PRO A 302 7.48 -3.96 21.24
CA PRO A 302 7.79 -2.64 20.71
C PRO A 302 9.29 -2.33 20.86
N PRO A 303 9.98 -1.90 19.79
CA PRO A 303 11.40 -1.49 19.88
C PRO A 303 11.58 -0.11 20.53
N ALA A 304 10.50 0.67 20.63
CA ALA A 304 10.48 1.98 21.26
C ALA A 304 9.06 2.29 21.79
N PRO A 305 8.91 3.23 22.74
CA PRO A 305 7.60 3.72 23.17
C PRO A 305 6.77 4.24 21.99
N SER A 306 5.44 4.04 22.05
CA SER A 306 4.55 4.58 21.02
C SER A 306 4.48 6.11 21.09
N GLY A 307 4.24 6.77 19.94
CA GLY A 307 4.00 8.22 19.90
C GLY A 307 2.77 8.66 20.70
N SER A 308 1.84 7.75 20.98
CA SER A 308 0.69 7.99 21.86
C SER A 308 1.00 7.93 23.37
N GLY A 309 2.21 7.49 23.73
CA GLY A 309 2.67 7.37 25.12
C GLY A 309 2.96 8.72 25.77
N ARG A 310 2.99 8.76 27.10
CA ARG A 310 3.41 9.96 27.85
C ARG A 310 4.90 10.22 27.59
N SER A 311 5.32 11.48 27.58
CA SER A 311 6.75 11.83 27.39
C SER A 311 7.68 11.14 28.38
N GLY A 312 7.24 10.96 29.63
CA GLY A 312 8.03 10.26 30.67
C GLY A 312 8.27 8.77 30.41
N SER A 313 7.61 8.14 29.44
CA SER A 313 7.95 6.76 29.02
C SER A 313 9.08 6.70 27.99
N TRP A 314 9.53 7.84 27.46
CA TRP A 314 10.63 7.91 26.51
C TRP A 314 11.98 7.91 27.23
N PRO A 315 12.97 7.13 26.74
CA PRO A 315 14.30 7.07 27.36
C PRO A 315 15.02 8.41 27.21
N THR A 316 15.93 8.71 28.14
CA THR A 316 16.86 9.83 27.97
C THR A 316 17.87 9.53 26.86
N PRO A 317 18.56 10.55 26.30
CA PRO A 317 19.63 10.32 25.33
C PRO A 317 20.71 9.35 25.83
N GLU A 318 21.13 9.45 27.09
CA GLU A 318 22.15 8.59 27.68
C GLU A 318 21.68 7.13 27.77
N GLN A 319 20.42 6.91 28.14
CA GLN A 319 19.81 5.58 28.16
C GLN A 319 19.74 4.99 26.74
N MET A 320 19.34 5.78 25.74
CA MET A 320 19.27 5.29 24.36
C MET A 320 20.66 5.01 23.78
N LEU A 321 21.65 5.86 24.05
CA LEU A 321 23.04 5.62 23.63
C LEU A 321 23.57 4.32 24.24
N SER A 322 23.36 4.09 25.54
CA SER A 322 23.73 2.82 26.19
C SER A 322 23.06 1.60 25.53
N VAL A 323 21.81 1.70 25.09
CA VAL A 323 21.15 0.62 24.34
C VAL A 323 21.78 0.44 22.97
N LEU A 324 22.07 1.52 22.23
CA LEU A 324 22.71 1.44 20.91
C LEU A 324 24.15 0.90 20.99
N ASP A 325 24.88 1.19 22.06
CA ASP A 325 26.22 0.67 22.28
C ASP A 325 26.23 -0.82 22.65
N SER A 326 25.15 -1.31 23.27
CA SER A 326 25.02 -2.70 23.75
C SER A 326 24.22 -3.61 22.83
N THR A 327 23.52 -3.06 21.83
CA THR A 327 22.64 -3.82 20.92
C THR A 327 22.87 -3.47 19.46
N SER A 328 22.50 -4.38 18.57
CA SER A 328 22.54 -4.22 17.12
C SER A 328 21.27 -4.80 16.48
N SER A 329 21.09 -4.58 15.18
CA SER A 329 20.07 -5.26 14.40
C SER A 329 20.41 -6.75 14.25
N ALA A 330 19.39 -7.61 14.22
CA ALA A 330 19.58 -9.06 14.03
C ALA A 330 20.24 -9.42 12.69
N VAL A 331 20.10 -8.54 11.69
CA VAL A 331 20.78 -8.63 10.40
C VAL A 331 21.71 -7.41 10.31
N PRO A 332 23.03 -7.58 10.07
CA PRO A 332 23.95 -6.47 9.87
C PRO A 332 23.47 -5.60 8.71
N SER A 333 23.24 -4.30 8.96
CA SER A 333 23.04 -3.36 7.85
C SER A 333 24.42 -3.02 7.30
N GLU A 334 24.64 -3.37 6.04
CA GLU A 334 25.92 -3.12 5.36
C GLU A 334 26.20 -1.63 5.21
N GLU A 335 25.16 -0.80 5.01
CA GLU A 335 25.24 0.66 4.97
C GLU A 335 23.88 1.31 5.33
N GLN A 336 23.86 2.16 6.36
CA GLN A 336 22.63 2.84 6.84
C GLN A 336 22.06 3.89 5.86
N PHE A 337 22.80 4.25 4.80
CA PHE A 337 22.41 5.30 3.84
C PHE A 337 21.67 4.76 2.60
N GLY A 338 21.26 3.49 2.63
CA GLY A 338 20.46 2.88 1.57
C GLY A 338 21.31 2.29 0.45
N ARG A 339 20.64 1.71 -0.56
CA ARG A 339 21.32 0.95 -1.63
C ARG A 339 21.38 1.69 -2.95
N TYR A 340 22.57 1.77 -3.54
CA TYR A 340 22.84 2.55 -4.75
C TYR A 340 23.08 1.70 -6.00
N PRO A 341 22.71 2.21 -7.19
CA PRO A 341 23.05 1.56 -8.45
C PRO A 341 24.55 1.41 -8.64
N GLY A 342 25.00 0.20 -9.00
CA GLY A 342 26.41 -0.07 -9.31
C GLY A 342 27.24 -0.56 -8.12
N VAL A 343 26.65 -0.61 -6.93
CA VAL A 343 27.27 -1.17 -5.72
C VAL A 343 26.81 -2.63 -5.53
N VAL A 344 27.73 -3.50 -5.11
CA VAL A 344 27.45 -4.90 -4.76
C VAL A 344 27.27 -4.98 -3.25
N TYR A 345 26.25 -5.69 -2.82
CA TYR A 345 25.85 -5.87 -1.43
C TYR A 345 25.87 -7.36 -1.14
N GLU A 346 26.51 -7.80 -0.06
CA GLU A 346 26.61 -9.22 0.33
C GLU A 346 25.28 -9.72 0.90
N VAL A 347 24.64 -8.93 1.76
CA VAL A 347 23.35 -9.21 2.38
C VAL A 347 22.23 -8.93 1.37
N PRO A 348 21.30 -9.85 1.10
CA PRO A 348 20.08 -9.55 0.35
C PRO A 348 19.17 -8.54 1.06
N ARG A 349 18.50 -7.68 0.30
CA ARG A 349 17.64 -6.60 0.83
C ARG A 349 16.55 -7.09 1.79
N ASP A 350 15.93 -8.19 1.44
CA ASP A 350 14.76 -8.68 2.15
C ASP A 350 15.12 -9.37 3.46
N GLU A 351 16.39 -9.73 3.68
CA GLU A 351 16.87 -10.22 4.98
C GLU A 351 16.67 -9.14 6.05
N LEU A 352 17.06 -7.89 5.77
CA LEU A 352 16.85 -6.79 6.71
C LEU A 352 15.36 -6.40 6.82
N ARG A 353 14.65 -6.34 5.68
CA ARG A 353 13.24 -5.92 5.66
C ARG A 353 12.31 -6.90 6.37
N TRP A 354 12.66 -8.17 6.44
CA TRP A 354 11.93 -9.21 7.18
C TRP A 354 12.63 -9.67 8.47
N ALA A 355 13.74 -9.04 8.87
CA ALA A 355 14.41 -9.36 10.11
C ALA A 355 13.49 -9.15 11.32
N SER A 356 13.78 -9.87 12.42
CA SER A 356 13.22 -9.52 13.73
C SER A 356 13.57 -8.06 14.04
N PRO A 357 12.59 -7.20 14.39
CA PRO A 357 12.85 -5.83 14.79
C PRO A 357 13.35 -5.71 16.23
N VAL A 358 13.52 -6.83 16.94
CA VAL A 358 14.00 -6.87 18.32
C VAL A 358 15.52 -6.70 18.31
N PRO A 359 16.09 -5.70 19.03
CA PRO A 359 17.52 -5.54 19.13
C PRO A 359 18.19 -6.78 19.74
N VAL A 360 19.35 -7.16 19.22
CA VAL A 360 20.16 -8.28 19.72
C VAL A 360 21.43 -7.75 20.40
N PRO A 361 21.93 -8.38 21.49
CA PRO A 361 23.16 -7.95 22.13
C PRO A 361 24.34 -7.94 21.16
N VAL A 362 25.20 -6.92 21.22
CA VAL A 362 26.47 -6.92 20.49
C VAL A 362 27.39 -7.98 21.12
N PRO A 363 27.96 -8.93 20.35
CA PRO A 363 28.90 -9.90 20.89
C PRO A 363 30.09 -9.22 21.57
N VAL A 364 30.33 -9.56 22.83
CA VAL A 364 31.52 -9.12 23.58
C VAL A 364 32.74 -9.82 22.98
N GLY A 365 33.31 -9.27 21.91
CA GLY A 365 34.46 -9.89 21.24
C GLY A 365 34.86 -9.31 19.89
N THR A 366 34.03 -8.47 19.25
CA THR A 366 34.41 -7.77 18.02
C THR A 366 34.28 -6.27 18.22
N ALA A 367 35.21 -5.70 18.99
CA ALA A 367 35.54 -4.30 18.82
C ALA A 367 35.98 -4.14 17.36
N SER A 368 35.23 -3.34 16.59
CA SER A 368 35.61 -3.01 15.23
C SER A 368 37.00 -2.37 15.25
N VAL A 369 37.96 -3.05 14.64
CA VAL A 369 39.21 -2.46 14.18
C VAL A 369 38.82 -1.46 13.10
N GLY A 370 38.62 -0.20 13.46
CA GLY A 370 38.13 0.79 12.51
C GLY A 370 37.83 2.16 13.08
N GLN A 371 38.73 2.72 13.89
CA GLN A 371 39.00 4.17 14.01
C GLN A 371 40.11 4.37 15.06
N GLY A 372 41.36 4.18 14.63
CA GLY A 372 42.51 4.63 15.41
C GLY A 372 42.70 6.12 15.24
N ALA A 373 42.80 6.82 16.38
CA ALA A 373 43.59 8.02 16.65
C ALA A 373 42.78 9.13 17.34
N LEU A 374 42.82 9.13 18.68
CA LEU A 374 43.08 10.30 19.53
C LEU A 374 43.15 9.84 20.99
N SER A 375 44.37 9.69 21.49
CA SER A 375 44.67 9.36 22.88
C SER A 375 44.64 10.61 23.76
N ALA A 376 44.04 10.54 24.95
CA ALA A 376 44.36 11.35 26.14
C ALA A 376 43.68 10.74 27.41
N PRO A 377 44.14 11.01 28.65
CA PRO A 377 44.54 9.96 29.57
C PRO A 377 43.54 9.61 30.69
N SER A 378 43.87 8.50 31.34
CA SER A 378 43.23 7.85 32.48
C SER A 378 43.26 8.67 33.78
N SER A 379 42.09 8.84 34.40
CA SER A 379 41.94 8.93 35.86
C SER A 379 40.48 8.84 36.29
N ALA A 380 40.16 7.83 37.11
CA ALA A 380 39.35 7.89 38.33
C ALA A 380 38.59 6.58 38.55
N ALA A 381 39.01 5.85 39.57
CA ALA A 381 38.32 4.67 40.11
C ALA A 381 36.95 5.06 40.70
N GLY A 382 35.96 4.18 40.55
CA GLY A 382 34.64 4.35 41.16
C GLY A 382 33.78 3.08 41.08
N SER A 383 33.93 2.22 42.08
CA SER A 383 32.98 1.21 42.61
C SER A 383 32.07 0.42 41.66
N THR A 384 32.32 -0.89 41.64
CA THR A 384 31.38 -1.96 41.29
C THR A 384 30.11 -1.96 42.17
N GLY A 385 28.94 -2.03 41.54
CA GLY A 385 27.65 -2.35 42.17
C GLY A 385 26.70 -2.99 41.13
N PRO A 386 25.94 -4.04 41.48
CA PRO A 386 25.33 -4.94 40.50
C PRO A 386 23.90 -4.50 40.13
N GLN A 387 23.61 -4.42 38.83
CA GLN A 387 22.34 -4.78 38.18
C GLN A 387 22.34 -4.21 36.76
N GLN A 388 22.60 -5.06 35.76
CA GLN A 388 22.21 -4.77 34.38
C GLN A 388 20.68 -4.84 34.29
N PRO A 389 19.98 -3.77 33.87
CA PRO A 389 18.60 -3.89 33.45
C PRO A 389 18.56 -4.58 32.08
N GLY A 390 17.73 -5.61 31.93
CA GLY A 390 17.41 -6.15 30.60
C GLY A 390 16.80 -5.06 29.69
N PRO A 391 16.80 -5.26 28.36
CA PRO A 391 16.29 -4.26 27.44
C PRO A 391 14.79 -4.09 27.68
N TYR A 392 14.45 -2.94 28.27
CA TYR A 392 13.12 -2.48 28.64
C TYR A 392 12.47 -3.27 29.77
N GLY A 393 12.31 -2.62 30.93
CA GLY A 393 11.67 -3.16 32.12
C GLY A 393 10.28 -3.73 31.82
N TYR A 394 10.22 -5.05 31.65
CA TYR A 394 9.02 -5.87 31.66
C TYR A 394 9.34 -7.13 32.45
N ALA A 395 8.59 -7.37 33.52
CA ALA A 395 8.60 -8.66 34.20
C ALA A 395 8.12 -9.73 33.22
N SER A 396 8.92 -10.78 33.05
CA SER A 396 8.54 -11.97 32.28
C SER A 396 7.20 -12.52 32.80
N PRO A 397 6.21 -12.80 31.94
CA PRO A 397 5.22 -13.81 32.29
C PRO A 397 5.97 -15.13 32.44
N THR A 398 5.72 -15.80 33.55
CA THR A 398 6.18 -17.17 33.85
C THR A 398 6.07 -18.11 32.64
N SER A 399 7.09 -18.96 32.49
CA SER A 399 7.30 -20.03 31.50
C SER A 399 6.05 -20.83 31.10
N PRO A 400 6.07 -21.47 29.90
CA PRO A 400 4.87 -21.92 29.21
C PRO A 400 4.24 -23.16 29.84
N VAL A 401 2.90 -23.20 29.77
CA VAL A 401 2.13 -24.43 29.97
C VAL A 401 2.49 -25.42 28.86
N GLN A 402 2.84 -26.61 29.33
CA GLN A 402 3.16 -27.85 28.65
C GLN A 402 2.23 -28.22 27.49
N ASP A 403 2.83 -28.98 26.56
CA ASP A 403 2.27 -29.70 25.42
C ASP A 403 0.79 -30.09 25.53
N ARG A 404 0.03 -29.70 24.51
CA ARG A 404 -1.11 -30.49 24.04
C ARG A 404 -0.97 -30.76 22.56
N HIS A 405 -0.54 -32.00 22.28
CA HIS A 405 -0.81 -32.69 21.04
C HIS A 405 -2.27 -32.47 20.62
N VAL A 406 -2.45 -32.04 19.37
CA VAL A 406 -3.74 -32.13 18.68
C VAL A 406 -3.52 -33.11 17.54
N ASP A 407 -4.06 -34.32 17.73
CA ASP A 407 -4.15 -35.36 16.71
C ASP A 407 -4.99 -34.88 15.52
N TYR A 408 -4.45 -35.01 14.31
CA TYR A 408 -5.22 -35.02 13.07
C TYR A 408 -5.31 -36.48 12.58
N PRO A 409 -6.51 -37.03 12.34
CA PRO A 409 -6.61 -38.37 11.78
C PRO A 409 -6.50 -38.34 10.26
N GLY A 410 -5.56 -39.14 9.73
CA GLY A 410 -5.79 -39.92 8.51
C GLY A 410 -5.29 -39.35 7.18
N ALA A 411 -4.05 -39.69 6.83
CA ALA A 411 -3.70 -40.16 5.49
C ALA A 411 -2.36 -40.92 5.57
N ALA A 412 -2.40 -42.23 5.36
CA ALA A 412 -1.24 -43.11 5.34
C ALA A 412 -0.35 -42.84 4.10
N PRO A 413 0.99 -42.99 4.20
CA PRO A 413 1.89 -42.90 3.06
C PRO A 413 2.07 -44.29 2.42
N THR A 414 2.18 -44.33 1.09
CA THR A 414 2.69 -45.49 0.36
C THR A 414 4.07 -45.13 -0.20
N GLU A 415 5.10 -45.79 0.33
CA GLU A 415 6.46 -45.87 -0.25
C GLU A 415 6.39 -46.62 -1.60
N ALA A 416 6.88 -46.01 -2.67
CA ALA A 416 8.23 -46.14 -3.25
C ALA A 416 8.45 -47.39 -4.11
N THR A 417 8.74 -47.18 -5.39
CA THR A 417 9.70 -48.03 -6.12
C THR A 417 10.35 -47.21 -7.24
N ALA A 418 11.67 -47.32 -7.31
CA ALA A 418 12.58 -46.65 -8.24
C ALA A 418 12.85 -47.52 -9.49
N GLN A 419 13.66 -46.95 -10.41
CA GLN A 419 14.21 -47.49 -11.68
C GLN A 419 13.25 -47.35 -12.88
N ASP A 420 13.62 -46.89 -14.07
CA ASP A 420 14.92 -46.75 -14.74
C ASP A 420 14.81 -45.69 -15.87
N SER A 421 15.92 -45.07 -16.24
CA SER A 421 16.18 -44.47 -17.57
C SER A 421 17.46 -45.15 -18.08
N PRO A 422 17.72 -45.33 -19.40
CA PRO A 422 17.42 -44.37 -20.47
C PRO A 422 17.06 -44.98 -21.86
N ARG A 423 16.61 -44.16 -22.82
CA ARG A 423 17.13 -44.18 -24.22
C ARG A 423 16.53 -43.08 -25.11
N SER A 424 17.43 -42.60 -25.97
CA SER A 424 17.29 -41.71 -27.11
C SER A 424 16.55 -42.34 -28.31
N GLU A 425 15.85 -41.51 -29.09
CA GLU A 425 15.68 -41.55 -30.56
C GLU A 425 14.78 -40.33 -30.92
N THR A 426 15.31 -39.25 -31.52
CA THR A 426 15.36 -38.93 -32.97
C THR A 426 14.01 -38.87 -33.71
N ASP A 427 13.88 -37.77 -34.45
CA ASP A 427 13.11 -37.52 -35.68
C ASP A 427 11.75 -36.77 -35.65
N SER A 428 11.83 -35.54 -36.19
CA SER A 428 11.04 -34.98 -37.31
C SER A 428 9.53 -34.76 -37.15
N TYR A 429 9.08 -33.51 -37.01
CA TYR A 429 8.77 -32.56 -38.10
C TYR A 429 8.43 -31.17 -37.55
#